data_AF-Q5M5P8-F1
#
_entry.id   AF-Q5M5P8-F1
#
_cell.length_a   1.000
_cell.length_b   1.000
_cell.length_c   1.000
_cell.angle_alpha   90.00
_cell.angle_beta   90.00
_cell.angle_gamma   90.00
#
_symmetry.space_group_name_H-M   'P 1'
#
loop_
_entity.id
_entity.type
_entity.pdbx_description
1 polymer ?
#
loop_
_entity_poly.entity_id
_entity_poly.type
_entity_poly.pdbx_seq_one_letter_code
_entity_poly.pdbx_strand_id
1 'polypeptide(L)' 'MLTIEPMDEEDASNRTQRLKRLAFYENNGYQSLNHFYFEGTERYQILITDRSLSLDKIEQDLAKTFLGKHGVRVD' A
#
# COMPACT_ATOMS: atom_id res chain seq x y z
N MET A 1 -4.61 7.78 3.32
CA MET A 1 -3.74 6.79 2.63
C MET A 1 -3.30 5.76 3.65
N LEU A 2 -3.22 4.50 3.25
CA LEU A 2 -2.76 3.40 4.10
C LEU A 2 -1.98 2.38 3.26
N THR A 3 -1.29 1.47 3.92
CA THR A 3 -0.56 0.37 3.28
C THR A 3 -1.07 -0.99 3.78
N ILE A 4 -1.11 -1.99 2.91
CA ILE A 4 -1.45 -3.39 3.24
C ILE A 4 -0.42 -4.34 2.64
N GLU A 5 -0.44 -5.60 3.04
CA GLU A 5 0.35 -6.64 2.38
C GLU A 5 -0.02 -6.74 0.88
N PRO A 6 0.94 -6.96 -0.01
CA PRO A 6 0.73 -6.98 -1.45
C PRO A 6 -0.27 -8.05 -1.91
N MET A 7 -1.14 -7.72 -2.88
CA MET A 7 -2.10 -8.68 -3.47
C MET A 7 -1.49 -9.56 -4.57
N ASP A 8 -0.38 -9.15 -5.16
CA ASP A 8 0.35 -9.84 -6.24
C ASP A 8 1.22 -11.02 -5.76
N GLU A 9 1.28 -11.27 -4.45
CA GLU A 9 1.83 -12.50 -3.87
C GLU A 9 0.76 -13.60 -3.81
N GLU A 10 0.54 -14.30 -4.93
CA GLU A 10 -0.53 -15.31 -5.03
C GLU A 10 -0.34 -16.53 -4.13
N ASP A 11 0.91 -16.90 -3.84
CA ASP A 11 1.26 -18.05 -3.00
C ASP A 11 1.32 -17.71 -1.49
N ALA A 12 0.96 -16.48 -1.11
CA ALA A 12 0.97 -16.07 0.28
C ALA A 12 0.00 -16.92 1.13
N SER A 13 0.52 -17.54 2.19
CA SER A 13 -0.27 -18.39 3.10
C SER A 13 -1.46 -17.66 3.74
N ASN A 14 -1.39 -16.32 3.85
CA ASN A 14 -2.44 -15.47 4.38
C ASN A 14 -3.29 -14.75 3.30
N ARG A 15 -3.24 -15.18 2.02
CA ARG A 15 -3.94 -14.52 0.90
C ARG A 15 -5.44 -14.28 1.15
N THR A 16 -6.15 -15.24 1.73
CA THR A 16 -7.59 -15.07 2.06
C THR A 16 -7.82 -13.92 3.04
N GLN A 17 -6.91 -13.69 4.00
CA GLN A 17 -7.00 -12.58 4.95
C GLN A 17 -6.65 -11.25 4.26
N ARG A 18 -5.67 -11.26 3.35
CA ARG A 18 -5.30 -10.11 2.51
C ARG A 18 -6.51 -9.63 1.68
N LEU A 19 -7.21 -10.54 1.01
CA LEU A 19 -8.42 -10.24 0.23
C LEU A 19 -9.56 -9.67 1.08
N LYS A 20 -9.81 -10.23 2.28
CA LYS A 20 -10.84 -9.69 3.20
C LYS A 20 -10.54 -8.25 3.60
N ARG A 21 -9.27 -7.94 3.87
CA ARG A 21 -8.81 -6.60 4.25
C ARG A 21 -8.90 -5.63 3.08
N LEU A 22 -8.53 -6.04 1.87
CA LEU A 22 -8.73 -5.25 0.66
C LEU A 22 -10.21 -4.90 0.48
N ALA A 23 -11.10 -5.91 0.47
CA ALA A 23 -12.53 -5.69 0.28
C ALA A 23 -13.14 -4.78 1.37
N PHE A 24 -12.68 -4.90 2.62
CA PHE A 24 -13.06 -3.99 3.69
C PHE A 24 -12.70 -2.55 3.35
N TYR A 25 -11.46 -2.28 2.92
CA TYR A 25 -11.04 -0.90 2.61
C TYR A 25 -11.69 -0.36 1.35
N GLU A 26 -11.89 -1.18 0.32
CA GLU A 26 -12.61 -0.79 -0.89
C GLU A 26 -14.05 -0.36 -0.60
N ASN A 27 -14.76 -1.11 0.26
CA ASN A 27 -16.09 -0.72 0.73
C ASN A 27 -16.10 0.60 1.53
N ASN A 28 -14.95 1.03 2.04
CA ASN A 28 -14.77 2.30 2.75
C ASN A 28 -14.16 3.40 1.84
N GLY A 29 -14.21 3.23 0.51
CA GLY A 29 -13.80 4.24 -0.46
C GLY A 29 -12.30 4.29 -0.74
N TYR A 30 -11.52 3.34 -0.22
CA TYR A 30 -10.12 3.18 -0.63
C TYR A 30 -10.02 2.46 -1.96
N GLN A 31 -8.90 2.68 -2.64
CA GLN A 31 -8.60 2.05 -3.90
C GLN A 31 -7.12 1.65 -3.89
N SER A 32 -6.86 0.45 -4.38
CA SER A 32 -5.51 -0.04 -4.54
C SER A 32 -4.79 0.71 -5.67
N LEU A 33 -3.54 1.08 -5.42
CA LEU A 33 -2.60 1.51 -6.44
C LEU A 33 -1.69 0.33 -6.81
N ASN A 34 -1.30 0.25 -8.08
CA ASN A 34 -0.17 -0.56 -8.53
C ASN A 34 1.15 0.15 -8.18
N HIS A 35 1.29 0.59 -6.94
CA HIS A 35 2.48 1.23 -6.39
C HIS A 35 2.79 0.59 -5.06
N PHE A 36 4.08 0.33 -4.84
CA PHE A 36 4.55 -0.35 -3.66
C PHE A 36 5.50 0.52 -2.87
N TYR A 37 5.35 0.43 -1.56
CA TYR A 37 6.23 1.05 -0.59
C TYR A 37 7.10 -0.01 0.06
N PHE A 38 8.36 0.33 0.32
CA PHE A 38 9.35 -0.58 0.91
C PHE A 38 9.87 -0.01 2.23
N GLU A 39 9.79 -0.82 3.28
CA GLU A 39 10.39 -0.54 4.59
C GLU A 39 11.42 -1.63 4.92
N GLY A 40 12.70 -1.32 4.71
CA GLY A 40 13.75 -2.34 4.78
C GLY A 40 13.55 -3.43 3.72
N THR A 41 13.25 -4.65 4.17
CA THR A 41 12.94 -5.80 3.30
C THR A 41 11.44 -6.03 3.12
N GLU A 42 10.60 -5.33 3.88
CA GLU A 42 9.16 -5.47 3.80
C GLU A 42 8.60 -4.67 2.61
N ARG A 43 7.63 -5.25 1.91
CA ARG A 43 6.94 -4.64 0.78
C ARG A 43 5.46 -4.50 1.10
N TYR A 44 4.89 -3.34 0.80
CA TYR A 44 3.49 -3.04 1.04
C TYR A 44 2.83 -2.37 -0.17
N GLN A 45 1.57 -2.70 -0.42
CA GLN A 45 0.74 -2.07 -1.43
C GLN A 45 0.04 -0.84 -0.88
N ILE A 46 0.04 0.25 -1.65
CA ILE A 46 -0.52 1.53 -1.24
C ILE A 46 -2.02 1.59 -1.59
N LEU A 47 -2.84 2.02 -0.62
CA LEU A 47 -4.26 2.33 -0.81
C LEU A 47 -4.52 3.82 -0.56
N ILE A 48 -5.28 4.43 -1.48
CA ILE A 48 -5.64 5.85 -1.44
C ILE A 48 -7.15 6.04 -1.51
N THR A 49 -7.65 7.15 -0.98
CA THR A 49 -9.06 7.57 -1.12
C THR A 49 -9.22 8.68 -2.16
N ASP A 50 -8.12 9.36 -2.52
CA ASP A 50 -8.11 10.50 -3.42
C ASP A 50 -7.11 10.26 -4.55
N ARG A 51 -7.62 9.98 -5.76
CA ARG A 51 -6.82 9.75 -6.98
C ARG A 51 -6.12 10.99 -7.52
N SER A 52 -6.46 12.18 -7.02
CA SER A 52 -5.80 13.43 -7.45
C SER A 52 -4.43 13.63 -6.80
N LEU A 53 -4.09 12.84 -5.78
CA LEU A 53 -2.79 12.89 -5.13
C LEU A 53 -1.68 12.51 -6.12
N SER A 54 -0.69 13.39 -6.27
CA SER A 54 0.53 13.05 -7.00
C SER A 54 1.35 11.99 -6.27
N LEU A 55 2.14 11.23 -7.01
CA LEU A 55 3.05 10.24 -6.44
C LEU A 55 4.00 10.89 -5.43
N ASP A 56 4.62 12.03 -5.75
CA ASP A 56 5.49 12.77 -4.81
C ASP A 56 4.80 13.07 -3.48
N LYS A 57 3.51 13.41 -3.51
CA LYS A 57 2.73 13.70 -2.32
C LYS A 57 2.46 12.45 -1.50
N ILE A 58 2.19 11.33 -2.17
CA ILE A 58 2.08 9.99 -1.59
C ILE A 58 3.41 9.59 -0.92
N GLU A 59 4.55 9.74 -1.60
CA GLU A 59 5.86 9.40 -1.02
C GLU A 59 6.17 10.25 0.22
N GLN A 60 5.95 11.57 0.14
CA GLN A 60 6.17 12.49 1.25
C GLN A 60 5.29 12.20 2.46
N ASP A 61 4.03 11.85 2.23
CA ASP A 61 3.11 11.56 3.32
C ASP A 61 3.42 10.19 3.95
N LEU A 62 3.85 9.19 3.16
CA LEU A 62 4.34 7.91 3.70
C LEU A 62 5.61 8.10 4.55
N ALA A 63 6.57 8.91 4.08
CA ALA A 63 7.81 9.19 4.80
C ALA A 63 7.59 9.81 6.19
N LYS A 64 6.48 10.55 6.41
CA LYS A 64 6.15 11.13 7.72
C LYS A 64 5.62 10.12 8.73
N THR A 65 5.09 9.00 8.25
CA THR A 65 4.42 8.00 9.09
C THR A 65 5.37 6.97 9.70
N PHE A 66 6.60 6.83 9.17
CA PHE A 66 7.49 5.73 9.53
C PHE A 66 8.88 6.22 9.94
N LEU A 67 9.45 5.60 10.97
CA LEU A 67 10.69 6.03 11.64
C LEU A 67 11.97 5.38 11.05
N GLY A 68 11.86 4.64 9.94
CA GLY A 68 12.94 3.87 9.30
C GLY A 68 13.40 4.36 7.92
N LYS A 69 14.35 3.66 7.28
CA LYS A 69 14.76 3.94 5.89
C LYS A 69 13.62 3.60 4.93
N HIS A 70 13.18 4.57 4.13
CA HIS A 70 11.97 4.48 3.31
C HIS A 70 12.24 4.74 1.82
N GLY A 71 11.43 4.11 0.95
CA GLY A 71 11.41 4.39 -0.50
C GLY A 71 10.15 3.84 -1.18
N VAL A 72 9.62 4.58 -2.15
CA VAL A 72 8.53 4.12 -3.03
C VAL A 72 9.16 3.63 -4.34
N ARG A 73 8.71 2.49 -4.86
CA ARG A 73 9.12 1.99 -6.17
C ARG A 73 7.90 1.54 -6.97
N VAL A 74 7.97 1.77 -8.27
CA VAL A 74 7.02 1.23 -9.25
C VAL A 74 7.66 -0.03 -9.83
N ASP A 75 6.93 -1.14 -9.84
CA ASP A 75 7.21 -2.28 -10.72
C ASP A 75 6.33 -2.15 -11.97
#